data_AF-A0AAJ1W1C8-F1
#
_entry.id   AF-A0AAJ1W1C8-F1
#
_cell.length_a   1.000
_cell.length_b   1.000
_cell.length_c   1.000
_cell.angle_alpha   90.00
_cell.angle_beta   90.00
_cell.angle_gamma   90.00
#
_symmetry.space_group_name_H-M   'P 1'
#
loop_
_entity.id
_entity.type
_entity.pdbx_description
1 polymer ?
#
loop_
_entity_poly.entity_id
_entity_poly.type
_entity_poly.pdbx_seq_one_letter_code
_entity_poly.pdbx_strand_id
1 'polypeptide(L)'
;MEDAVTRMLGEAPPGWKHLRVEFDTGSSTVTATVTADAESTHLAVSPEAVAALHEYHRQASARGSAWRRLWIDCAADGTLSMRTDAPGQAGSRRWPQRVLAGITLGCLTAAAVLFAVGWEWSPPPRASMIAVPPPSPREGQVFEVLKRWYDAEDRGDGAAMRSLACVRPGKNVEDEIQGVEQSGIRDGVTYPEAITGFRDEGAHVWAMVAMRVHPLSERQRNAVEENLKHGGFFFDSYTLVQESGAWKVCDADTPPLTW
;
A
#
# COMPACT_ATOMS: atom_id res chain seq x y z
N MET A 1 -34.73 13.60 -48.20
CA MET A 1 -33.71 13.57 -47.13
C MET A 1 -32.70 14.68 -47.34
N GLU A 2 -32.10 14.76 -48.53
CA GLU A 2 -31.19 15.84 -48.94
C GLU A 2 -31.83 17.23 -48.72
N ASP A 3 -33.10 17.43 -49.09
CA ASP A 3 -33.81 18.70 -48.83
C ASP A 3 -33.89 19.09 -47.35
N ALA A 4 -34.01 18.11 -46.44
CA ALA A 4 -34.07 18.36 -45.01
C ALA A 4 -32.69 18.77 -44.47
N VAL A 5 -31.63 18.15 -44.98
CA VAL A 5 -30.23 18.47 -44.64
C VAL A 5 -29.85 19.85 -45.18
N THR A 6 -30.19 20.17 -46.42
CA THR A 6 -29.94 21.49 -47.03
C THR A 6 -30.59 22.62 -46.23
N ARG A 7 -31.81 22.38 -45.69
CA ARG A 7 -32.49 23.37 -44.84
C ARG A 7 -31.82 23.56 -43.49
N MET A 8 -31.33 22.48 -42.86
CA MET A 8 -30.57 22.59 -41.61
C MET A 8 -29.22 23.29 -41.81
N LEU A 9 -28.56 23.08 -42.96
CA LEU A 9 -27.32 23.76 -43.31
C LEU A 9 -27.49 25.26 -43.61
N GLY A 10 -28.71 25.72 -43.90
CA GLY A 10 -29.01 27.15 -44.08
C GLY A 10 -28.74 28.01 -42.84
N GLU A 11 -28.70 27.40 -41.66
CA GLU A 11 -28.39 28.05 -40.38
C GLU A 11 -26.97 27.72 -39.88
N ALA A 12 -26.15 27.02 -40.67
CA ALA A 12 -24.81 26.63 -40.26
C ALA A 12 -23.85 27.84 -40.21
N PRO A 13 -22.97 27.91 -39.20
CA PRO A 13 -21.95 28.97 -39.14
C PRO A 13 -20.97 28.89 -40.34
N PRO A 14 -20.38 30.02 -40.75
CA PRO A 14 -19.30 30.01 -41.73
C PRO A 14 -18.14 29.11 -41.28
N GLY A 15 -17.59 28.31 -42.20
CA GLY A 15 -16.46 27.42 -41.90
C GLY A 15 -16.83 26.10 -41.21
N TRP A 16 -18.12 25.72 -41.22
CA TRP A 16 -18.54 24.39 -40.76
C TRP A 16 -17.81 23.27 -41.51
N LYS A 17 -17.53 22.18 -40.79
CA LYS A 17 -16.81 21.00 -41.33
C LYS A 17 -17.70 19.76 -41.37
N HIS A 18 -18.58 19.62 -40.39
CA HIS A 18 -19.41 18.44 -40.22
C HIS A 18 -20.77 18.79 -39.61
N LEU A 19 -21.85 18.24 -40.17
CA LEU A 19 -23.19 18.26 -39.59
C LEU A 19 -23.56 16.83 -39.19
N ARG A 20 -24.01 16.66 -37.94
CA ARG A 20 -24.64 15.43 -37.45
C ARG A 20 -26.08 15.71 -37.05
N VAL A 21 -26.99 14.94 -37.61
CA VAL A 21 -28.41 14.93 -37.25
C VAL A 21 -28.75 13.59 -36.63
N GLU A 22 -29.32 13.61 -35.44
CA GLU A 22 -29.84 12.44 -34.75
C GLU A 22 -31.36 12.53 -34.64
N PHE A 23 -32.06 11.52 -35.13
CA PHE A 23 -33.50 11.39 -34.98
C PHE A 23 -33.85 10.12 -34.21
N ASP A 24 -34.53 10.28 -33.08
CA ASP A 24 -35.01 9.18 -32.23
C ASP A 24 -36.53 9.08 -32.32
N THR A 25 -37.02 8.00 -32.91
CA THR A 25 -38.46 7.80 -33.15
C THR A 25 -39.24 7.55 -31.86
N GLY A 26 -38.58 7.07 -30.80
CA GLY A 26 -39.21 6.80 -29.50
C GLY A 26 -39.49 8.05 -28.68
N SER A 27 -38.68 9.10 -28.87
CA SER A 27 -38.90 10.42 -28.24
C SER A 27 -39.43 11.47 -29.22
N SER A 28 -39.46 11.17 -30.52
CA SER A 28 -39.78 12.11 -31.60
C SER A 28 -38.90 13.37 -31.56
N THR A 29 -37.67 13.23 -31.07
CA THR A 29 -36.71 14.35 -30.98
C THR A 29 -35.74 14.29 -32.15
N VAL A 30 -35.47 15.46 -32.73
CA VAL A 30 -34.41 15.66 -33.71
C VAL A 30 -33.38 16.60 -33.10
N THR A 31 -32.12 16.15 -33.06
CA THR A 31 -31.00 16.98 -32.63
C THR A 31 -30.07 17.18 -33.81
N ALA A 32 -29.78 18.44 -34.15
CA ALA A 32 -28.77 18.78 -35.14
C ALA A 32 -27.58 19.46 -34.46
N THR A 33 -26.38 18.99 -34.76
CA THR A 33 -25.13 19.53 -34.23
C THR A 33 -24.18 19.78 -35.38
N VAL A 34 -23.67 21.01 -35.49
CA VAL A 34 -22.60 21.36 -36.43
C VAL A 34 -21.28 21.52 -35.70
N THR A 35 -20.23 20.98 -36.28
CA THR A 35 -18.85 21.20 -35.86
C THR A 35 -18.18 22.18 -36.81
N ALA A 36 -17.68 23.30 -36.26
CA ALA A 36 -16.78 24.23 -36.93
C ALA A 36 -15.47 24.27 -36.15
N ASP A 37 -14.36 24.08 -36.85
CA ASP A 37 -13.02 23.91 -36.26
C ASP A 37 -12.92 22.86 -35.16
N ALA A 38 -13.12 23.24 -33.89
CA ALA A 38 -13.08 22.37 -32.71
C ALA A 38 -14.30 22.55 -31.78
N GLU A 39 -15.27 23.38 -32.17
CA GLU A 39 -16.45 23.68 -31.38
C GLU A 39 -17.69 23.06 -32.02
N SER A 40 -18.52 22.42 -31.19
CA SER A 40 -19.78 21.82 -31.61
C SER A 40 -20.94 22.67 -31.10
N THR A 41 -21.76 23.16 -32.02
CA THR A 41 -22.92 24.00 -31.71
C THR A 41 -24.20 23.30 -32.14
N HIS A 42 -25.23 23.39 -31.32
CA HIS A 42 -26.56 22.92 -31.67
C HIS A 42 -27.20 23.87 -32.68
N LEU A 43 -27.72 23.31 -33.78
CA LEU A 43 -28.52 24.07 -34.73
C LEU A 43 -29.99 23.94 -34.40
N ALA A 44 -30.74 25.02 -34.63
CA ALA A 44 -32.20 24.93 -34.58
C ALA A 44 -32.68 24.07 -35.75
N VAL A 45 -33.60 23.16 -35.46
CA VAL A 45 -34.15 22.26 -36.47
C VAL A 45 -35.51 22.80 -36.87
N SER A 46 -35.67 23.16 -38.15
CA SER A 46 -36.95 23.67 -38.64
C SER A 46 -38.06 22.61 -38.52
N PRO A 47 -39.32 23.01 -38.22
CA PRO A 47 -40.45 22.08 -38.13
C PRO A 47 -40.65 21.26 -39.41
N GLU A 48 -40.34 21.84 -40.57
CA GLU A 48 -40.44 21.17 -41.87
C GLU A 48 -39.39 20.04 -42.01
N ALA A 49 -38.18 20.23 -41.49
CA ALA A 49 -37.15 19.19 -41.51
C ALA A 49 -37.49 18.04 -40.52
N VAL A 50 -38.10 18.37 -39.37
CA VAL A 50 -38.65 17.36 -38.45
C VAL A 50 -39.75 16.56 -39.14
N ALA A 51 -40.71 17.22 -39.79
CA ALA A 51 -41.78 16.54 -40.52
C ALA A 51 -41.26 15.62 -41.63
N ALA A 52 -40.22 16.04 -42.36
CA ALA A 52 -39.58 15.22 -43.39
C ALA A 52 -38.93 13.94 -42.82
N LEU A 53 -38.31 14.01 -41.64
CA LEU A 53 -37.72 12.84 -40.96
C LEU A 53 -38.78 11.87 -40.44
N HIS A 54 -39.90 12.39 -39.92
CA HIS A 54 -41.05 11.58 -39.54
C HIS A 54 -41.70 10.88 -40.75
N GLU A 55 -41.83 11.59 -41.87
CA GLU A 55 -42.34 11.02 -43.11
C GLU A 55 -41.41 9.92 -43.65
N TYR A 56 -40.11 10.15 -43.61
CA TYR A 56 -39.12 9.14 -43.99
C TYR A 56 -39.22 7.88 -43.13
N HIS A 57 -39.37 8.03 -41.81
CA HIS A 57 -39.61 6.90 -40.91
C HIS A 57 -40.91 6.15 -41.26
N ARG A 58 -42.01 6.88 -41.48
CA ARG A 58 -43.30 6.29 -41.87
C ARG A 58 -43.18 5.45 -43.15
N GLN A 59 -42.48 5.96 -44.15
CA GLN A 59 -42.22 5.24 -45.41
C GLN A 59 -41.30 4.03 -45.21
N ALA A 60 -40.26 4.16 -44.37
CA ALA A 60 -39.35 3.05 -44.06
C ALA A 60 -40.08 1.92 -43.30
N SER A 61 -40.95 2.26 -42.34
CA SER A 61 -41.79 1.29 -41.62
C SER A 61 -42.79 0.60 -42.55
N ALA A 62 -43.42 1.33 -43.48
CA ALA A 62 -44.30 0.74 -44.49
C ALA A 62 -43.56 -0.27 -45.41
N ARG A 63 -42.25 -0.11 -45.57
CA ARG A 63 -41.36 -1.02 -46.34
C ARG A 63 -40.72 -2.11 -45.47
N GLY A 64 -41.15 -2.27 -44.22
CA GLY A 64 -40.69 -3.34 -43.32
C GLY A 64 -39.42 -3.03 -42.52
N SER A 65 -38.95 -1.78 -42.53
CA SER A 65 -37.79 -1.37 -41.73
C SER A 65 -38.21 -0.91 -40.34
N ALA A 66 -37.60 -1.48 -39.29
CA ALA A 66 -37.99 -1.23 -37.88
C ALA A 66 -36.84 -0.62 -37.06
N TRP A 67 -36.17 0.39 -37.62
CA TRP A 67 -35.15 1.15 -36.90
C TRP A 67 -35.79 2.14 -35.93
N ARG A 68 -35.12 2.39 -34.80
CA ARG A 68 -35.53 3.34 -33.77
C ARG A 68 -34.74 4.64 -33.83
N ARG A 69 -33.49 4.58 -34.32
CA ARG A 69 -32.62 5.75 -34.42
C ARG A 69 -32.00 5.87 -35.81
N LEU A 70 -32.04 7.09 -36.31
CA LEU A 70 -31.41 7.49 -37.57
C LEU A 70 -30.32 8.53 -37.26
N TRP A 71 -29.13 8.29 -37.80
CA TRP A 71 -28.04 9.25 -37.85
C TRP A 71 -27.81 9.67 -39.29
N ILE A 72 -27.72 10.98 -39.51
CA ILE A 72 -27.34 11.56 -40.79
C ILE A 72 -26.08 12.37 -40.54
N ASP A 73 -25.02 12.03 -41.25
CA ASP A 73 -23.73 12.70 -41.21
C ASP A 73 -23.49 13.36 -42.57
N CYS A 74 -23.26 14.67 -42.59
CA CYS A 74 -22.98 15.45 -43.78
C CYS A 74 -21.65 16.21 -43.62
N ALA A 75 -20.70 15.94 -44.48
CA ALA A 75 -19.40 16.62 -44.52
C ALA A 75 -19.46 17.87 -45.41
N ALA A 76 -18.53 18.82 -45.19
CA ALA A 76 -18.44 20.08 -45.94
C ALA A 76 -18.23 19.90 -47.45
N ASP A 77 -17.75 18.73 -47.89
CA ASP A 77 -17.59 18.37 -49.31
C ASP A 77 -18.91 17.88 -49.96
N GLY A 78 -20.02 17.87 -49.21
CA GLY A 78 -21.32 17.40 -49.65
C GLY A 78 -21.53 15.90 -49.50
N THR A 79 -20.55 15.16 -48.97
CA THR A 79 -20.69 13.73 -48.71
C THR A 79 -21.75 13.50 -47.64
N LEU A 80 -22.80 12.78 -47.99
CA LEU A 80 -23.90 12.42 -47.10
C LEU A 80 -23.86 10.93 -46.79
N SER A 81 -23.88 10.59 -45.52
CA SER A 81 -24.00 9.21 -45.05
C SER A 81 -25.15 9.09 -44.06
N MET A 82 -25.86 7.96 -44.14
CA MET A 82 -26.96 7.66 -43.25
C MET A 82 -26.73 6.31 -42.60
N ARG A 83 -27.04 6.24 -41.31
CA ARG A 83 -27.00 5.00 -40.55
C ARG A 83 -28.25 4.88 -39.72
N THR A 84 -28.87 3.71 -39.76
CA THR A 84 -29.95 3.33 -38.84
C THR A 84 -29.42 2.34 -37.81
N ASP A 85 -30.05 2.26 -36.65
CA ASP A 85 -29.85 1.08 -35.80
C ASP A 85 -30.55 -0.14 -36.44
N ALA A 86 -29.92 -1.30 -36.35
CA ALA A 86 -30.52 -2.54 -36.85
C ALA A 86 -31.66 -2.96 -35.91
N PRO A 87 -32.83 -3.39 -36.44
CA PRO A 87 -33.89 -3.94 -35.61
C PRO A 87 -33.37 -5.23 -34.94
N GLY A 88 -33.12 -5.16 -33.63
CA GLY A 88 -32.68 -6.31 -32.84
C GLY A 88 -31.38 -6.15 -32.06
N GLN A 89 -30.67 -5.02 -32.15
CA GLN A 89 -29.45 -4.81 -31.34
C GLN A 89 -29.71 -4.17 -29.97
N ALA A 90 -30.84 -4.50 -29.34
CA ALA A 90 -31.09 -4.23 -27.92
C ALA A 90 -30.50 -5.31 -26.98
N GLY A 91 -29.69 -6.24 -27.50
CA GLY A 91 -29.22 -7.41 -26.75
C GLY A 91 -27.76 -7.80 -27.00
N SER A 92 -26.79 -6.89 -26.82
CA SER A 92 -25.36 -7.30 -26.83
C SER A 92 -24.44 -6.40 -25.96
N ARG A 93 -24.96 -5.86 -24.84
CA ARG A 93 -24.09 -5.33 -23.78
C ARG A 93 -23.94 -6.27 -22.58
N ARG A 94 -24.90 -7.19 -22.40
CA ARG A 94 -24.88 -8.15 -21.28
C ARG A 94 -23.90 -9.30 -21.45
N TRP A 95 -23.53 -9.67 -22.67
CA TRP A 95 -22.59 -10.77 -22.89
C TRP A 95 -21.15 -10.41 -22.48
N PRO A 96 -20.56 -9.29 -22.95
CA PRO A 96 -19.26 -8.86 -22.43
C PRO A 96 -19.32 -8.51 -20.94
N GLN A 97 -20.42 -7.95 -20.43
CA GLN A 97 -20.59 -7.70 -18.99
C GLN A 97 -20.69 -8.99 -18.16
N ARG A 98 -21.29 -10.07 -18.66
CA ARG A 98 -21.36 -11.37 -17.97
C ARG A 98 -20.02 -12.10 -18.02
N VAL A 99 -19.29 -11.97 -19.12
CA VAL A 99 -17.92 -12.50 -19.23
C VAL A 99 -16.99 -11.73 -18.31
N LEU A 100 -17.05 -10.39 -18.30
CA LEU A 100 -16.33 -9.56 -17.33
C LEU A 100 -16.74 -9.91 -15.90
N ALA A 101 -18.03 -9.98 -15.58
CA ALA A 101 -18.48 -10.35 -14.24
C ALA A 101 -18.02 -11.76 -13.84
N GLY A 102 -17.97 -12.71 -14.77
CA GLY A 102 -17.41 -14.04 -14.55
C GLY A 102 -15.91 -14.00 -14.28
N ILE A 103 -15.15 -13.21 -15.04
CA ILE A 103 -13.71 -12.99 -14.81
C ILE A 103 -13.48 -12.27 -13.48
N THR A 104 -14.25 -11.24 -13.16
CA THR A 104 -14.16 -10.51 -11.89
C THR A 104 -14.50 -11.42 -10.72
N LEU A 105 -15.54 -12.25 -10.83
CA LEU A 105 -15.90 -13.22 -9.80
C LEU A 105 -14.80 -14.29 -9.66
N GLY A 106 -14.19 -14.73 -10.75
CA GLY A 106 -13.04 -15.63 -10.76
C GLY A 106 -11.79 -15.02 -10.11
N CYS A 107 -11.48 -13.76 -10.41
CA CYS A 107 -10.39 -13.02 -9.79
C CYS A 107 -10.67 -12.74 -8.31
N LEU A 108 -11.91 -12.41 -7.93
CA LEU A 108 -12.30 -12.20 -6.54
C LEU A 108 -12.28 -13.50 -5.75
N THR A 109 -12.70 -14.63 -6.33
CA THR A 109 -12.57 -15.93 -5.67
C THR A 109 -11.12 -16.38 -5.58
N ALA A 110 -10.30 -16.18 -6.61
CA ALA A 110 -8.87 -16.44 -6.52
C ALA A 110 -8.19 -15.54 -5.48
N ALA A 111 -8.52 -14.25 -5.44
CA ALA A 111 -8.03 -13.32 -4.42
C ALA A 111 -8.54 -13.70 -3.02
N ALA A 112 -9.80 -14.10 -2.87
CA ALA A 112 -10.35 -14.55 -1.61
C ALA A 112 -9.74 -15.88 -1.15
N VAL A 113 -9.38 -16.78 -2.07
CA VAL A 113 -8.64 -18.01 -1.77
C VAL A 113 -7.20 -17.70 -1.42
N LEU A 114 -6.51 -16.82 -2.15
CA LEU A 114 -5.16 -16.37 -1.82
C LEU A 114 -5.12 -15.58 -0.51
N PHE A 115 -6.16 -14.80 -0.20
CA PHE A 115 -6.33 -14.18 1.10
C PHE A 115 -6.66 -15.24 2.14
N ALA A 116 -7.63 -16.14 1.97
CA ALA A 116 -7.94 -17.14 2.99
C ALA A 116 -6.75 -18.09 3.28
N VAL A 117 -6.08 -18.58 2.24
CA VAL A 117 -4.93 -19.49 2.33
C VAL A 117 -3.64 -18.74 2.69
N GLY A 118 -3.48 -17.50 2.24
CA GLY A 118 -2.29 -16.68 2.49
C GLY A 118 -2.38 -15.77 3.72
N TRP A 119 -3.56 -15.58 4.31
CA TRP A 119 -3.80 -14.85 5.56
C TRP A 119 -3.68 -15.77 6.78
N GLU A 120 -3.91 -17.06 6.61
CA GLU A 120 -3.30 -18.07 7.48
C GLU A 120 -1.81 -18.17 7.13
N TRP A 121 -1.08 -17.09 7.40
CA TRP A 121 0.24 -17.25 7.98
C TRP A 121 0.04 -18.22 9.14
N SER A 122 0.33 -19.49 8.87
CA SER A 122 0.60 -20.46 9.93
C SER A 122 1.45 -19.71 10.94
N PRO A 123 1.03 -19.58 12.21
CA PRO A 123 1.83 -18.86 13.20
C PRO A 123 3.25 -19.39 13.03
N PRO A 124 4.25 -18.49 12.79
CA PRO A 124 5.60 -18.89 12.40
C PRO A 124 5.96 -20.06 13.29
N PRO A 125 6.32 -21.23 12.71
CA PRO A 125 6.28 -22.51 13.40
C PRO A 125 6.86 -22.25 14.77
N ARG A 126 5.99 -22.22 15.79
CA ARG A 126 6.44 -21.85 17.13
C ARG A 126 7.42 -22.95 17.42
N ALA A 127 8.71 -22.63 17.33
CA ALA A 127 9.78 -23.54 17.65
C ALA A 127 9.29 -24.16 18.95
N SER A 128 9.06 -25.48 18.92
CA SER A 128 8.50 -26.23 20.03
C SER A 128 9.09 -25.63 21.27
N MET A 129 8.28 -24.93 22.08
CA MET A 129 8.78 -24.15 23.21
C MET A 129 9.42 -25.18 24.11
N ILE A 130 10.73 -25.39 23.94
CA ILE A 130 11.52 -26.21 24.82
C ILE A 130 11.33 -25.48 26.13
N ALA A 131 10.67 -26.14 27.08
CA ALA A 131 10.52 -25.61 28.41
C ALA A 131 11.95 -25.44 28.94
N VAL A 132 12.48 -24.23 28.78
CA VAL A 132 13.77 -23.87 29.34
C VAL A 132 13.55 -23.99 30.85
N PRO A 133 14.43 -24.71 31.57
CA PRO A 133 14.33 -24.77 33.01
C PRO A 133 14.25 -23.34 33.57
N PRO A 134 13.43 -23.10 34.61
CA PRO A 134 13.30 -21.76 35.16
C PRO A 134 14.68 -21.24 35.55
N PRO A 135 14.95 -19.93 35.33
CA PRO A 135 16.26 -19.36 35.59
C PRO A 135 16.65 -19.57 37.05
N SER A 136 17.94 -19.82 37.28
CA SER A 136 18.43 -19.96 38.64
C SER A 136 18.25 -18.66 39.44
N PRO A 137 18.14 -18.69 40.78
CA PRO A 137 18.06 -17.46 41.57
C PRO A 137 19.22 -16.49 41.32
N ARG A 138 20.42 -17.03 41.02
CA ARG A 138 21.61 -16.22 40.70
C ARG A 138 21.50 -15.58 39.32
N GLU A 139 21.04 -16.33 38.33
CA GLU A 139 20.73 -15.83 36.99
C GLU A 139 19.69 -14.70 37.03
N GLY A 140 18.64 -14.85 37.85
CA GLY A 140 17.67 -13.78 38.08
C GLY A 140 18.30 -12.51 38.67
N GLN A 141 19.20 -12.63 39.65
CA GLN A 141 19.91 -11.48 40.22
C GLN A 141 20.81 -10.77 39.20
N VAL A 142 21.51 -11.56 38.39
CA VAL A 142 22.38 -11.04 37.31
C VAL A 142 21.54 -10.34 36.25
N PHE A 143 20.40 -10.92 35.86
CA PHE A 143 19.50 -10.30 34.89
C PHE A 143 18.96 -8.95 35.38
N GLU A 144 18.63 -8.83 36.67
CA GLU A 144 18.23 -7.55 37.27
C GLU A 144 19.36 -6.50 37.34
N VAL A 145 20.62 -6.92 37.34
CA VAL A 145 21.76 -5.99 37.21
C VAL A 145 21.86 -5.50 35.77
N LEU A 146 21.75 -6.42 34.79
CA LEU A 146 21.79 -6.08 33.37
C LEU A 146 20.60 -5.20 32.94
N LYS A 147 19.40 -5.43 33.46
CA LYS A 147 18.27 -4.51 33.26
C LYS A 147 18.58 -3.10 33.71
N ARG A 148 19.13 -2.95 34.92
CA ARG A 148 19.50 -1.64 35.47
C ARG A 148 20.64 -0.99 34.69
N TRP A 149 21.54 -1.80 34.12
CA TRP A 149 22.62 -1.33 33.25
C TRP A 149 22.05 -0.71 31.97
N TYR A 150 21.21 -1.44 31.23
CA TYR A 150 20.56 -0.93 30.02
C TYR A 150 19.60 0.23 30.32
N ASP A 151 18.84 0.20 31.42
CA ASP A 151 18.02 1.34 31.84
C ASP A 151 18.86 2.60 32.10
N ALA A 152 20.09 2.46 32.59
CA ALA A 152 21.00 3.58 32.81
C ALA A 152 21.56 4.10 31.48
N GLU A 153 21.97 3.20 30.58
CA GLU A 153 22.38 3.53 29.21
C GLU A 153 21.27 4.27 28.45
N ASP A 154 20.05 3.73 28.48
CA ASP A 154 18.83 4.28 27.86
C ASP A 154 18.37 5.59 28.51
N ARG A 155 18.85 5.93 29.70
CA ARG A 155 18.63 7.25 30.33
C ARG A 155 19.79 8.21 30.10
N GLY A 156 20.96 7.70 29.73
CA GLY A 156 22.15 8.49 29.48
C GLY A 156 22.89 8.76 30.78
N ASP A 157 22.70 7.89 31.75
CA ASP A 157 23.14 8.06 33.13
C ASP A 157 24.43 7.29 33.35
N GLY A 158 25.53 7.86 32.85
CA GLY A 158 26.87 7.30 33.02
C GLY A 158 27.24 7.10 34.50
N ALA A 159 26.77 7.95 35.41
CA ALA A 159 27.00 7.79 36.84
C ALA A 159 26.32 6.54 37.41
N ALA A 160 25.07 6.27 37.01
CA ALA A 160 24.40 5.02 37.35
C ALA A 160 25.12 3.81 36.76
N MET A 161 25.60 3.88 35.51
CA MET A 161 26.40 2.81 34.91
C MET A 161 27.71 2.58 35.69
N ARG A 162 28.46 3.64 36.03
CA ARG A 162 29.66 3.55 36.89
C ARG A 162 29.35 2.89 38.23
N SER A 163 28.17 3.14 38.80
CA SER A 163 27.76 2.51 40.07
C SER A 163 27.48 1.01 39.93
N LEU A 164 27.11 0.55 38.74
CA LEU A 164 26.86 -0.85 38.41
C LEU A 164 28.11 -1.57 37.89
N ALA A 165 29.09 -0.83 37.39
CA ALA A 165 30.38 -1.34 36.97
C ALA A 165 31.25 -1.74 38.18
N CYS A 166 32.20 -2.63 37.95
CA CYS A 166 33.18 -2.99 38.97
C CYS A 166 34.29 -1.94 39.11
N VAL A 167 35.11 -2.06 40.15
CA VAL A 167 36.14 -1.03 40.46
C VAL A 167 37.15 -0.84 39.30
N ARG A 168 37.45 -1.91 38.57
CA ARG A 168 38.34 -1.89 37.39
C ARG A 168 37.67 -2.62 36.23
N PRO A 169 36.77 -1.97 35.49
CA PRO A 169 36.11 -2.60 34.35
C PRO A 169 37.12 -2.83 33.21
N GLY A 170 36.83 -3.84 32.39
CA GLY A 170 37.48 -4.07 31.11
C GLY A 170 37.19 -2.94 30.13
N LYS A 171 37.99 -2.87 29.07
CA LYS A 171 37.97 -1.76 28.13
C LYS A 171 36.60 -1.52 27.48
N ASN A 172 35.87 -2.58 27.13
CA ASN A 172 34.59 -2.44 26.44
C ASN A 172 33.52 -1.80 27.34
N VAL A 173 33.45 -2.22 28.61
CA VAL A 173 32.56 -1.63 29.62
C VAL A 173 32.95 -0.17 29.88
N GLU A 174 34.25 0.14 29.92
CA GLU A 174 34.72 1.51 30.08
C GLU A 174 34.37 2.40 28.87
N ASP A 175 34.55 1.90 27.65
CA ASP A 175 34.23 2.59 26.41
C ASP A 175 32.71 2.84 26.28
N GLU A 176 31.88 1.89 26.69
CA GLU A 176 30.41 2.01 26.72
C GLU A 176 29.97 3.12 27.68
N ILE A 177 30.47 3.12 28.92
CA ILE A 177 30.19 4.19 29.90
C ILE A 177 30.62 5.55 29.36
N GLN A 178 31.84 5.63 28.79
CA GLN A 178 32.35 6.88 28.22
C GLN A 178 31.51 7.34 27.02
N GLY A 179 31.05 6.41 26.18
CA GLY A 179 30.16 6.70 25.06
C GLY A 179 28.87 7.37 25.52
N VAL A 180 28.28 6.86 26.61
CA VAL A 180 27.09 7.46 27.23
C VAL A 180 27.39 8.82 27.85
N GLU A 181 28.52 8.96 28.56
CA GLU A 181 28.93 10.22 29.20
C GLU A 181 29.23 11.33 28.18
N GLN A 182 29.69 10.99 26.97
CA GLN A 182 30.17 11.95 25.97
C GLN A 182 29.15 12.29 24.88
N SER A 183 28.40 11.31 24.37
CA SER A 183 27.63 11.49 23.15
C SER A 183 26.24 12.05 23.40
N GLY A 184 25.56 11.66 24.49
CA GLY A 184 24.20 12.08 24.85
C GLY A 184 23.10 11.81 23.80
N ILE A 185 23.48 11.45 22.57
CA ILE A 185 22.64 11.17 21.41
C ILE A 185 22.45 9.67 21.35
N ARG A 186 21.18 9.24 21.38
CA ARG A 186 20.79 7.84 21.26
C ARG A 186 20.21 7.55 19.89
N ASP A 187 20.71 6.50 19.24
CA ASP A 187 20.15 5.94 18.01
C ASP A 187 19.01 4.93 18.28
N GLY A 188 18.85 4.46 19.52
CA GLY A 188 17.81 3.51 19.91
C GLY A 188 17.58 3.45 21.43
N VAL A 189 16.56 2.68 21.83
CA VAL A 189 16.25 2.30 23.23
C VAL A 189 16.31 0.77 23.32
N THR A 190 17.04 0.23 24.28
CA THR A 190 17.37 -1.20 24.36
C THR A 190 16.64 -1.90 25.50
N TYR A 191 15.85 -2.91 25.16
CA TYR A 191 15.05 -3.69 26.11
C TYR A 191 15.64 -5.10 26.26
N PRO A 192 16.30 -5.42 27.39
CA PRO A 192 16.76 -6.77 27.66
C PRO A 192 15.58 -7.71 27.97
N GLU A 193 15.52 -8.85 27.28
CA GLU A 193 14.38 -9.76 27.27
C GLU A 193 14.65 -11.04 28.04
N ALA A 194 15.86 -11.60 27.90
CA ALA A 194 16.25 -12.84 28.56
C ALA A 194 17.76 -13.02 28.60
N ILE A 195 18.23 -13.85 29.53
CA ILE A 195 19.56 -14.46 29.44
C ILE A 195 19.43 -15.73 28.59
N THR A 196 20.25 -15.84 27.54
CA THR A 196 20.26 -16.98 26.60
C THR A 196 21.50 -17.86 26.74
N GLY A 197 22.50 -17.39 27.47
CA GLY A 197 23.65 -18.17 27.89
C GLY A 197 24.09 -17.74 29.28
N PHE A 198 24.33 -18.69 30.18
CA PHE A 198 24.71 -18.42 31.56
C PHE A 198 25.78 -19.42 32.02
N ARG A 199 26.91 -18.90 32.50
CA ARG A 199 27.97 -19.69 33.13
C ARG A 199 28.30 -19.09 34.49
N ASP A 200 28.15 -19.90 35.52
CA ASP A 200 28.38 -19.52 36.90
C ASP A 200 29.66 -20.18 37.40
N GLU A 201 30.68 -19.36 37.66
CA GLU A 201 32.01 -19.78 38.14
C GLU A 201 32.24 -19.29 39.58
N GLY A 202 31.16 -19.10 40.34
CA GLY A 202 31.19 -18.67 41.73
C GLY A 202 31.31 -17.15 41.85
N ALA A 203 32.54 -16.63 41.93
CA ALA A 203 32.77 -15.19 42.08
C ALA A 203 32.59 -14.40 40.78
N HIS A 204 32.62 -15.12 39.65
CA HIS A 204 32.45 -14.60 38.31
C HIS A 204 31.26 -15.28 37.65
N VAL A 205 30.50 -14.52 36.87
CA VAL A 205 29.42 -15.03 36.03
C VAL A 205 29.60 -14.47 34.64
N TRP A 206 29.47 -15.32 33.63
CA TRP A 206 29.31 -14.90 32.26
C TRP A 206 27.84 -15.05 31.86
N ALA A 207 27.26 -14.00 31.28
CA ALA A 207 25.88 -14.00 30.83
C ALA A 207 25.77 -13.39 29.43
N MET A 208 25.09 -14.09 28.52
CA MET A 208 24.67 -13.57 27.23
C MET A 208 23.21 -13.14 27.32
N VAL A 209 22.94 -11.87 27.03
CA VAL A 209 21.61 -11.26 27.10
C VAL A 209 21.06 -11.07 25.69
N ALA A 210 19.81 -11.49 25.49
CA ALA A 210 19.05 -11.20 24.28
C ALA A 210 18.21 -9.94 24.51
N MET A 211 18.17 -9.07 23.51
CA MET A 211 17.57 -7.75 23.63
C MET A 211 16.78 -7.37 22.38
N ARG A 212 15.78 -6.51 22.56
CA ARG A 212 15.10 -5.82 21.46
C ARG A 212 15.49 -4.36 21.48
N VAL A 213 15.65 -3.77 20.30
CA VAL A 213 15.96 -2.36 20.16
C VAL A 213 14.78 -1.64 19.51
N HIS A 214 14.32 -0.57 20.15
CA HIS A 214 13.39 0.37 19.54
C HIS A 214 14.21 1.48 18.84
N PRO A 215 14.18 1.57 17.51
CA PRO A 215 15.02 2.51 16.78
C PRO A 215 14.53 3.95 16.96
N LEU A 216 15.45 4.89 17.19
CA LEU A 216 15.19 6.33 17.25
C LEU A 216 15.76 7.08 16.03
N SER A 217 16.68 6.46 15.28
CA SER A 217 17.23 7.00 14.02
C SER A 217 16.94 6.12 12.81
N GLU A 218 17.03 6.68 11.60
CA GLU A 218 16.89 5.91 10.35
C GLU A 218 17.97 4.85 10.21
N ARG A 219 19.19 5.14 10.66
CA ARG A 219 20.27 4.16 10.68
C ARG A 219 19.90 2.96 11.55
N GLN A 220 19.36 3.21 12.74
CA GLN A 220 18.93 2.15 13.63
C GLN A 220 17.73 1.38 13.12
N ARG A 221 16.78 2.06 12.48
CA ARG A 221 15.62 1.41 11.85
C ARG A 221 16.06 0.35 10.85
N ASN A 222 17.01 0.69 9.97
CA ASN A 222 17.56 -0.25 8.99
C ASN A 222 18.27 -1.44 9.66
N ALA A 223 19.02 -1.19 10.73
CA ALA A 223 19.68 -2.26 11.48
C ALA A 223 18.68 -3.22 12.15
N VAL A 224 17.61 -2.68 12.75
CA VAL A 224 16.53 -3.47 13.35
C VAL A 224 15.78 -4.27 12.28
N GLU A 225 15.43 -3.66 11.14
CA GLU A 225 14.76 -4.34 10.03
C GLU A 225 15.59 -5.48 9.43
N GLU A 226 16.91 -5.30 9.31
CA GLU A 226 17.81 -6.37 8.86
C GLU A 226 17.87 -7.50 9.90
N ASN A 227 17.93 -7.16 11.19
CA ASN A 227 18.00 -8.15 12.25
C ASN A 227 16.68 -8.93 12.42
N LEU A 228 15.52 -8.33 12.08
CA LEU A 228 14.24 -9.03 12.06
C LEU A 228 14.24 -10.26 11.14
N LYS A 229 15.05 -10.26 10.07
CA LYS A 229 15.23 -11.43 9.18
C LYS A 229 15.92 -12.61 9.88
N HIS A 230 16.64 -12.35 10.97
CA HIS A 230 17.43 -13.32 11.73
C HIS A 230 16.84 -13.61 13.13
N GLY A 231 15.60 -13.19 13.39
CA GLY A 231 14.90 -13.43 14.65
C GLY A 231 14.64 -12.18 15.49
N GLY A 232 15.23 -11.03 15.13
CA GLY A 232 14.90 -9.73 15.72
C GLY A 232 15.47 -9.47 17.12
N PHE A 233 16.39 -10.30 17.59
CA PHE A 233 17.10 -10.11 18.85
C PHE A 233 18.55 -9.71 18.60
N PHE A 234 19.01 -8.71 19.35
CA PHE A 234 20.42 -8.39 19.49
C PHE A 234 20.98 -9.13 20.70
N PHE A 235 22.27 -9.39 20.70
CA PHE A 235 22.92 -10.14 21.76
C PHE A 235 24.19 -9.43 22.17
N ASP A 236 24.36 -9.29 23.48
CA ASP A 236 25.62 -8.89 24.10
C ASP A 236 25.96 -9.90 25.19
N SER A 237 27.25 -10.03 25.50
CA SER A 237 27.70 -10.88 26.60
C SER A 237 28.55 -10.09 27.57
N TYR A 238 28.25 -10.28 28.85
CA TYR A 238 28.90 -9.61 29.96
C TYR A 238 29.52 -10.61 30.92
N THR A 239 30.64 -10.21 31.50
CA THR A 239 31.20 -10.83 32.70
C THR A 239 30.85 -9.96 33.91
N LEU A 240 30.18 -10.56 34.89
CA LEU A 240 29.86 -9.94 36.16
C LEU A 240 30.68 -10.54 37.29
N VAL A 241 31.06 -9.71 38.25
CA VAL A 241 31.84 -10.11 39.42
C VAL A 241 31.15 -9.67 40.69
N GLN A 242 31.25 -10.47 41.74
CA GLN A 242 30.70 -10.10 43.03
C GLN A 242 31.71 -9.21 43.79
N GLU A 243 31.36 -7.93 43.99
CA GLU A 243 32.15 -6.98 44.77
C GLU A 243 31.31 -6.44 45.94
N SER A 244 31.85 -6.52 47.16
CA SER A 244 31.16 -6.05 48.38
C SER A 244 29.72 -6.58 48.54
N GLY A 245 29.48 -7.82 48.09
CA GLY A 245 28.18 -8.48 48.17
C GLY A 245 27.19 -8.13 47.05
N ALA A 246 27.56 -7.28 46.08
CA ALA A 246 26.73 -6.94 44.93
C ALA A 246 27.39 -7.42 43.62
N TRP A 247 26.57 -7.86 42.66
CA TRP A 247 27.02 -8.12 41.30
C TRP A 247 27.35 -6.81 40.59
N LYS A 248 28.49 -6.79 39.91
CA LYS A 248 29.01 -5.66 39.15
C LYS A 248 29.38 -6.07 37.74
N VAL A 249 29.10 -5.23 36.76
CA VAL A 249 29.49 -5.45 35.36
C VAL A 249 30.99 -5.15 35.24
N CYS A 250 31.78 -6.16 34.87
CA CYS A 250 33.24 -6.02 34.77
C CYS A 250 33.76 -6.08 33.37
N ASP A 251 33.18 -6.88 32.49
CA ASP A 251 33.65 -6.97 31.11
C ASP A 251 32.49 -7.20 30.16
N ALA A 252 32.72 -6.91 28.88
CA ALA A 252 31.79 -7.17 27.79
C ALA A 252 32.58 -7.72 26.60
N ASP A 253 32.13 -8.81 25.98
CA ASP A 253 32.90 -9.43 24.88
C ASP A 253 32.80 -8.61 23.58
N THR A 254 31.69 -7.90 23.40
CA THR A 254 31.44 -6.98 22.31
C THR A 254 31.73 -5.54 22.74
N PRO A 255 32.40 -4.72 21.90
CA PRO A 255 32.35 -3.28 22.10
C PRO A 255 30.89 -2.82 22.03
N PRO A 256 30.53 -1.69 22.67
CA PRO A 256 29.16 -1.17 22.64
C PRO A 256 28.65 -1.18 21.21
N LEU A 257 27.38 -1.51 21.02
CA LEU A 257 26.74 -1.46 19.72
C LEU A 257 26.87 -0.03 19.17
N THR A 258 27.93 0.19 18.39
CA THR A 258 28.32 1.50 17.87
C THR A 258 27.50 1.73 16.63
N TRP A 259 26.30 2.27 16.86
CA TRP A 259 25.40 2.72 15.82
C TRP A 259 25.75 4.13 15.33
#